data_AF-A0A7R9TXA1-F1
#
_entry.id   AF-A0A7R9TXA1-F1
#
_cell.length_a   1.000
_cell.length_b   1.000
_cell.length_c   1.000
_cell.angle_alpha   90.00
_cell.angle_beta   90.00
_cell.angle_gamma   90.00
#
_symmetry.space_group_name_H-M   'P 1'
#
loop_
_entity.id
_entity.type
_entity.pdbx_description
1 polymer ?
#
loop_
_entity_poly.entity_id
_entity_poly.type
_entity_poly.pdbx_seq_one_letter_code
_entity_poly.pdbx_strand_id
1 'polypeptide(L)'
;RAGRMPQAEIELQDPAAARPSPVDDGDDVLLKPSSSGARDRRGAPLFDDDDDDASHRPGATNDPPESRGALARLAAALAAEPLLAKTLAGVVAGIVLGAIVRATDPTPRAIELVGFPGELFMRLLRALVLPLIVVSMVCGVCSLAKGSEGSARRVATRLLAAYAITSLVACALGLLVVSVARPGDGVSFDANGCAGAGATNGTVAGAATSDDDHAADAHRGALDAILGTARAAVTPNVVAAAADGNILGVIVASLAFGASLAAVGEDVARPIVDVFFSMNVVVQTMIAWALTLMPVGVLSLVAGRVAATCDAGAVLVALGKYVATVTFALAAHGGGVLPGLYALATRGMGVTR
;
A
#
# COMPACT_ATOMS: atom_id res chain seq x y z
N ARG A 1 -39.11 57.24 19.38
CA ARG A 1 -40.35 56.46 19.15
C ARG A 1 -40.02 55.45 18.05
N ALA A 2 -39.27 54.37 18.32
CA ALA A 2 -39.55 53.22 19.19
C ALA A 2 -40.75 52.38 18.70
N GLY A 3 -40.46 51.13 18.32
CA GLY A 3 -41.39 50.07 17.91
C GLY A 3 -40.58 48.95 17.24
N ARG A 4 -39.74 48.19 17.96
CA ARG A 4 -40.04 46.94 18.70
C ARG A 4 -40.83 45.93 17.86
N MET A 5 -40.11 44.96 17.29
CA MET A 5 -40.60 43.59 17.09
C MET A 5 -40.03 42.69 18.20
N PRO A 6 -40.75 41.63 18.60
CA PRO A 6 -40.55 40.94 19.88
C PRO A 6 -39.36 39.97 19.88
N GLN A 7 -38.71 39.89 21.05
CA GLN A 7 -37.67 38.94 21.38
C GLN A 7 -38.26 37.54 21.54
N ALA A 8 -37.64 36.54 20.90
CA ALA A 8 -37.78 35.15 21.28
C ALA A 8 -36.72 34.86 22.36
N GLU A 9 -37.24 34.62 23.56
CA GLU A 9 -36.52 34.27 24.78
C GLU A 9 -36.14 32.79 24.68
N ILE A 10 -34.84 32.49 24.58
CA ILE A 10 -34.32 31.14 24.81
C ILE A 10 -33.43 31.26 26.04
N GLU A 11 -34.00 30.74 27.12
CA GLU A 11 -33.50 30.71 28.49
C GLU A 11 -32.15 29.98 28.56
N LEU A 12 -31.13 30.70 29.05
CA LEU A 12 -29.87 30.11 29.51
C LEU A 12 -30.15 29.31 30.80
N GLN A 13 -29.90 28.01 30.78
CA GLN A 13 -29.79 27.22 32.02
C GLN A 13 -28.31 27.06 32.37
N ASP A 14 -27.92 27.69 33.47
CA ASP A 14 -26.59 27.71 34.10
C ASP A 14 -26.24 26.34 34.73
N PRO A 15 -24.98 25.85 34.68
CA PRO A 15 -24.59 24.52 35.13
C PRO A 15 -24.09 24.57 36.59
N ALA A 16 -24.99 24.32 37.56
CA ALA A 16 -24.58 24.18 38.96
C ALA A 16 -25.61 23.41 39.81
N ALA A 17 -25.70 22.08 39.67
CA ALA A 17 -26.31 21.22 40.71
C ALA A 17 -26.08 19.72 40.45
N ALA A 18 -24.94 19.18 40.91
CA ALA A 18 -24.83 17.75 41.27
C ALA A 18 -23.63 17.55 42.20
N ARG A 19 -23.87 17.62 43.51
CA ARG A 19 -22.96 17.10 44.55
C ARG A 19 -23.60 15.86 45.20
N PRO A 20 -22.77 14.95 45.75
CA PRO A 20 -23.15 13.56 46.04
C PRO A 20 -23.74 13.39 47.45
N SER A 21 -24.46 12.29 47.67
CA SER A 21 -24.93 11.81 48.98
C SER A 21 -24.07 10.63 49.51
N PRO A 22 -24.08 10.38 50.84
CA PRO A 22 -22.96 9.75 51.56
C PRO A 22 -23.21 8.31 52.09
N VAL A 23 -22.08 7.59 52.26
CA VAL A 23 -21.65 6.63 53.34
C VAL A 23 -22.52 5.42 53.74
N ASP A 24 -21.93 4.22 53.68
CA ASP A 24 -21.73 3.23 54.79
C ASP A 24 -20.86 2.06 54.24
N ASP A 25 -19.55 1.98 54.51
CA ASP A 25 -18.81 1.38 55.65
C ASP A 25 -18.71 -0.16 55.66
N GLY A 26 -17.49 -0.66 55.90
CA GLY A 26 -17.21 -2.03 56.33
C GLY A 26 -16.52 -2.96 55.31
N ASP A 27 -15.21 -2.82 55.11
CA ASP A 27 -14.23 -3.74 55.73
C ASP A 27 -12.84 -3.61 55.08
N ASP A 28 -11.92 -3.23 55.97
CA ASP A 28 -10.47 -3.21 55.82
C ASP A 28 -9.90 -4.55 55.34
N VAL A 29 -8.76 -4.49 54.64
CA VAL A 29 -7.48 -5.06 55.11
C VAL A 29 -6.35 -4.67 54.13
N LEU A 30 -5.66 -3.61 54.56
CA LEU A 30 -4.21 -3.54 54.78
C LEU A 30 -3.23 -3.79 53.60
N LEU A 31 -2.89 -2.69 52.93
CA LEU A 31 -1.53 -2.42 52.46
C LEU A 31 -0.66 -1.92 53.63
N LYS A 32 0.55 -2.48 53.79
CA LYS A 32 1.63 -1.86 54.59
C LYS A 32 3.02 -2.26 54.03
N PRO A 33 4.10 -1.54 54.37
CA PRO A 33 4.95 -0.90 53.37
C PRO A 33 6.44 -1.25 53.51
N SER A 34 7.23 -0.67 52.61
CA SER A 34 8.68 -0.42 52.70
C SER A 34 9.23 -0.25 54.13
N SER A 35 10.30 -0.98 54.43
CA SER A 35 11.24 -0.65 55.50
C SER A 35 12.69 -0.85 55.04
N SER A 36 13.45 0.24 55.16
CA SER A 36 14.91 0.33 55.15
C SER A 36 15.51 -0.34 56.41
N GLY A 37 16.69 -0.95 56.29
CA GLY A 37 17.50 -1.32 57.47
C GLY A 37 18.60 -2.36 57.27
N ALA A 38 19.83 -1.89 57.04
CA ALA A 38 21.11 -2.36 57.60
C ALA A 38 21.67 -3.79 57.31
N ARG A 39 22.86 -3.77 56.65
CA ARG A 39 24.12 -4.50 56.92
C ARG A 39 24.06 -5.96 57.40
N ASP A 40 24.65 -6.88 56.63
CA ASP A 40 25.81 -7.65 57.10
C ASP A 40 26.66 -8.18 55.91
N ARG A 41 27.95 -8.37 56.19
CA ARG A 41 29.03 -8.78 55.27
C ARG A 41 29.30 -10.29 55.37
N ARG A 42 29.92 -10.82 54.31
CA ARG A 42 30.79 -12.02 54.22
C ARG A 42 30.12 -13.36 53.88
N GLY A 43 30.69 -14.03 52.87
CA GLY A 43 30.61 -15.49 52.71
C GLY A 43 30.46 -15.98 51.27
N ALA A 44 31.52 -15.88 50.46
CA ALA A 44 31.72 -16.84 49.37
C ALA A 44 32.36 -18.10 49.97
N PRO A 45 31.87 -19.29 49.60
CA PRO A 45 32.71 -20.27 48.88
C PRO A 45 31.85 -21.03 47.85
N LEU A 46 32.29 -21.92 46.96
CA LEU A 46 33.55 -22.43 46.43
C LEU A 46 33.07 -23.39 45.31
N PHE A 47 33.84 -23.50 44.23
CA PHE A 47 33.62 -24.49 43.18
C PHE A 47 33.68 -25.92 43.76
N ASP A 48 32.76 -26.78 43.34
CA ASP A 48 33.02 -28.22 43.17
C ASP A 48 32.30 -28.69 41.90
N ASP A 49 33.12 -29.17 40.97
CA ASP A 49 32.77 -30.01 39.83
C ASP A 49 32.35 -31.39 40.34
N ASP A 50 31.26 -31.94 39.83
CA ASP A 50 31.12 -33.40 39.70
C ASP A 50 30.06 -33.75 38.64
N ASP A 51 30.43 -34.79 37.89
CA ASP A 51 29.91 -35.29 36.63
C ASP A 51 28.50 -35.92 36.63
N ASP A 52 28.03 -36.20 35.41
CA ASP A 52 27.08 -37.26 35.01
C ASP A 52 25.58 -37.10 35.33
N ASP A 53 24.77 -36.80 34.30
CA ASP A 53 23.98 -37.85 33.61
C ASP A 53 23.21 -37.24 32.42
N ALA A 54 23.64 -37.62 31.22
CA ALA A 54 22.89 -37.45 29.99
C ALA A 54 22.09 -38.73 29.74
N SER A 55 20.74 -38.67 29.80
CA SER A 55 19.81 -39.25 28.81
C SER A 55 18.42 -39.60 29.37
N HIS A 56 17.42 -38.73 29.13
CA HIS A 56 16.07 -39.12 28.65
C HIS A 56 15.12 -37.91 28.69
N ARG A 57 14.94 -37.25 27.55
CA ARG A 57 13.68 -36.57 27.23
C ARG A 57 13.24 -37.08 25.86
N PRO A 58 12.18 -37.90 25.75
CA PRO A 58 11.62 -38.20 24.45
C PRO A 58 10.97 -36.92 23.92
N GLY A 59 11.51 -36.43 22.80
CA GLY A 59 10.95 -35.32 22.04
C GLY A 59 9.59 -35.70 21.47
N ALA A 60 8.60 -34.86 21.74
CA ALA A 60 7.42 -34.71 20.89
C ALA A 60 7.54 -33.36 20.19
N THR A 61 8.49 -33.27 19.25
CA THR A 61 8.41 -32.23 18.21
C THR A 61 7.27 -32.64 17.30
N ASN A 62 6.21 -31.84 17.27
CA ASN A 62 5.23 -31.90 16.19
C ASN A 62 5.89 -31.35 14.93
N ASP A 63 6.84 -32.10 14.36
CA ASP A 63 7.37 -31.82 13.03
C ASP A 63 6.31 -32.32 12.02
N PRO A 64 5.68 -31.44 11.23
CA PRO A 64 4.75 -31.88 10.21
C PRO A 64 5.49 -32.75 9.18
N PRO A 65 4.87 -33.81 8.65
CA PRO A 65 5.54 -34.82 7.84
C PRO A 65 6.21 -34.19 6.60
N GLU A 66 7.53 -34.36 6.51
CA GLU A 66 8.44 -33.73 5.55
C GLU A 66 8.35 -34.25 4.09
N SER A 67 7.28 -34.96 3.72
CA SER A 67 7.10 -35.49 2.36
C SER A 67 5.83 -35.00 1.64
N ARG A 68 5.15 -33.98 2.17
CA ARG A 68 4.11 -33.28 1.41
C ARG A 68 4.77 -32.30 0.43
N GLY A 69 4.71 -32.63 -0.85
CA GLY A 69 5.39 -31.92 -1.94
C GLY A 69 5.21 -30.40 -1.90
N ALA A 70 6.11 -29.66 -2.53
CA ALA A 70 6.11 -28.19 -2.53
C ALA A 70 4.73 -27.57 -2.80
N LEU A 71 3.92 -28.22 -3.65
CA LEU A 71 2.53 -27.83 -3.94
C LEU A 71 1.58 -27.94 -2.74
N ALA A 72 1.74 -28.93 -1.86
CA ALA A 72 0.93 -29.08 -0.65
C ALA A 72 1.34 -28.06 0.42
N ARG A 73 2.63 -27.70 0.51
CA ARG A 73 3.11 -26.59 1.35
C ARG A 73 2.58 -25.25 0.86
N LEU A 74 2.60 -25.05 -0.46
CA LEU A 74 2.03 -23.87 -1.11
C LEU A 74 0.51 -23.78 -0.86
N ALA A 75 -0.23 -24.87 -1.06
CA ALA A 75 -1.68 -24.91 -0.83
C ALA A 75 -2.03 -24.66 0.65
N ALA A 76 -1.26 -25.20 1.59
CA ALA A 76 -1.44 -24.93 3.01
C ALA A 76 -1.14 -23.47 3.37
N ALA A 77 -0.09 -22.88 2.78
CA ALA A 77 0.22 -21.47 2.94
C ALA A 77 -0.84 -20.54 2.33
N LEU A 78 -1.41 -20.89 1.16
CA LEU A 78 -2.52 -20.15 0.57
C LEU A 78 -3.80 -20.26 1.40
N ALA A 79 -4.07 -21.43 1.99
CA ALA A 79 -5.24 -21.64 2.84
C ALA A 79 -5.12 -20.90 4.20
N ALA A 80 -3.91 -20.55 4.62
CA ALA A 80 -3.68 -19.76 5.83
C ALA A 80 -4.16 -18.30 5.69
N GLU A 81 -4.20 -17.76 4.47
CA GLU A 81 -4.60 -16.38 4.18
C GLU A 81 -5.96 -16.33 3.46
N PRO A 82 -7.09 -16.24 4.18
CA PRO A 82 -8.42 -16.42 3.59
C PRO A 82 -8.77 -15.35 2.56
N LEU A 83 -8.19 -14.15 2.64
CA LEU A 83 -8.42 -13.09 1.66
C LEU A 83 -7.74 -13.41 0.33
N LEU A 84 -6.49 -13.86 0.37
CA LEU A 84 -5.72 -14.22 -0.81
C LEU A 84 -6.34 -15.43 -1.54
N ALA A 85 -6.78 -16.44 -0.78
CA ALA A 85 -7.50 -17.58 -1.35
C ALA A 85 -8.79 -17.15 -2.06
N LYS A 86 -9.58 -16.25 -1.45
CA LYS A 86 -10.83 -15.74 -2.03
C LYS A 86 -10.61 -14.91 -3.30
N THR A 87 -9.56 -14.10 -3.34
CA THR A 87 -9.27 -13.27 -4.52
C THR A 87 -8.74 -14.12 -5.68
N LEU A 88 -7.88 -15.11 -5.40
CA LEU A 88 -7.42 -16.07 -6.40
C LEU A 88 -8.58 -16.91 -6.96
N ALA A 89 -9.46 -17.40 -6.08
CA ALA A 89 -10.68 -18.08 -6.50
C ALA A 89 -11.59 -17.15 -7.33
N GLY A 90 -11.69 -15.87 -6.96
CA GLY A 90 -12.42 -14.85 -7.70
C GLY A 90 -11.87 -14.62 -9.11
N VAL A 91 -10.54 -14.59 -9.29
CA VAL A 91 -9.91 -14.50 -10.61
C VAL A 91 -10.27 -15.72 -11.47
N VAL A 92 -10.10 -16.93 -10.94
CA VAL A 92 -10.41 -18.16 -11.69
C VAL A 92 -11.90 -18.21 -12.06
N ALA A 93 -12.78 -17.92 -11.10
CA ALA A 93 -14.22 -17.85 -11.34
C ALA A 93 -14.58 -16.75 -12.35
N GLY A 94 -13.89 -15.61 -12.31
CA GLY A 94 -14.07 -14.52 -13.27
C GLY A 94 -13.68 -14.92 -14.70
N ILE A 95 -12.55 -15.63 -14.87
CA ILE A 95 -12.14 -16.14 -16.19
C ILE A 95 -13.17 -17.13 -16.73
N VAL A 96 -13.61 -18.08 -15.90
CA VAL A 96 -14.63 -19.07 -16.29
C VAL A 96 -15.94 -18.39 -16.65
N LEU A 97 -16.43 -17.47 -15.81
CA LEU A 97 -17.66 -16.74 -16.06
C LEU A 97 -17.56 -15.89 -17.34
N GLY A 98 -16.46 -15.16 -17.54
CA GLY A 98 -16.23 -14.36 -18.74
C GLY A 98 -16.20 -15.21 -20.01
N ALA A 99 -15.57 -16.40 -19.96
CA ALA A 99 -15.53 -17.34 -21.08
C ALA A 99 -16.92 -17.94 -21.40
N ILE A 100 -17.71 -18.28 -20.38
CA ILE A 100 -19.09 -18.77 -20.56
C ILE A 100 -19.97 -17.67 -21.17
N VAL A 101 -19.93 -16.47 -20.60
CA VAL A 101 -20.69 -15.31 -21.10
C VAL A 101 -20.34 -15.07 -22.56
N ARG A 102 -19.05 -15.12 -22.91
CA ARG A 102 -18.59 -14.99 -24.29
C ARG A 102 -19.11 -16.08 -25.23
N ALA A 103 -19.14 -17.33 -24.80
CA ALA A 103 -19.60 -18.47 -25.61
C ALA A 103 -21.10 -18.38 -25.98
N THR A 104 -21.87 -17.55 -25.28
CA THR A 104 -23.30 -17.33 -25.54
C THR A 104 -23.61 -16.16 -26.47
N ASP A 105 -22.60 -15.58 -27.14
CA ASP A 105 -22.70 -14.38 -27.98
C ASP A 105 -23.56 -13.26 -27.33
N PRO A 106 -23.11 -12.74 -26.18
CA PRO A 106 -23.92 -11.92 -25.31
C PRO A 106 -24.16 -10.55 -25.94
N THR A 107 -25.34 -9.98 -25.67
CA THR A 107 -25.62 -8.59 -26.03
C THR A 107 -24.64 -7.64 -25.31
N PRO A 108 -24.31 -6.47 -25.89
CA PRO A 108 -23.39 -5.51 -25.27
C PRO A 108 -23.78 -5.10 -23.84
N ARG A 109 -25.09 -5.07 -23.56
CA ARG A 109 -25.65 -4.75 -22.24
C ARG A 109 -25.34 -5.82 -21.18
N ALA A 110 -25.29 -7.09 -21.58
CA ALA A 110 -24.93 -8.19 -20.67
C ALA A 110 -23.46 -8.13 -20.27
N ILE A 111 -22.56 -7.76 -21.20
CA ILE A 111 -21.13 -7.56 -20.91
C ILE A 111 -20.94 -6.40 -19.92
N GLU A 112 -21.64 -5.28 -20.13
CA GLU A 112 -21.63 -4.13 -19.22
C GLU A 112 -22.12 -4.53 -17.80
N LEU A 113 -23.23 -5.28 -17.71
CA LEU A 113 -23.80 -5.69 -16.43
C LEU A 113 -22.87 -6.63 -15.65
N VAL A 114 -22.18 -7.54 -16.33
CA VAL A 114 -21.21 -8.46 -15.73
C VAL A 114 -19.96 -7.71 -15.21
N GLY A 115 -19.51 -6.67 -15.92
CA GLY A 115 -18.35 -5.85 -15.54
C GLY A 115 -18.64 -4.72 -14.54
N PHE A 116 -19.91 -4.35 -14.35
CA PHE A 116 -20.32 -3.20 -13.56
C PHE A 116 -19.86 -3.24 -12.08
N PRO A 117 -19.99 -4.35 -11.34
CA PRO A 117 -19.44 -4.43 -9.98
C PRO A 117 -17.93 -4.19 -9.91
N GLY A 118 -17.17 -4.67 -10.90
CA GLY A 118 -15.73 -4.43 -11.03
C GLY A 118 -15.40 -2.97 -11.32
N GLU A 119 -16.21 -2.29 -12.12
CA GLU A 119 -16.06 -0.84 -12.34
C GLU A 119 -16.31 -0.05 -11.06
N LEU A 120 -17.39 -0.35 -10.33
CA LEU A 120 -17.70 0.29 -9.04
C LEU A 120 -16.56 0.07 -8.04
N PHE A 121 -15.99 -1.13 -7.99
CA PHE A 121 -14.83 -1.43 -7.17
C PHE A 121 -13.61 -0.58 -7.54
N MET A 122 -13.30 -0.41 -8.83
CA MET A 122 -12.20 0.46 -9.27
C MET A 122 -12.44 1.93 -8.92
N ARG A 123 -13.69 2.41 -9.00
CA ARG A 123 -14.07 3.77 -8.57
C ARG A 123 -13.89 3.94 -7.06
N LEU A 124 -14.27 2.94 -6.27
CA LEU A 124 -14.05 2.92 -4.81
C LEU A 124 -12.56 3.00 -4.47
N LEU A 125 -11.72 2.16 -5.09
CA LEU A 125 -10.27 2.19 -4.84
C LEU A 125 -9.66 3.55 -5.19
N ARG A 126 -10.02 4.13 -6.34
CA ARG A 126 -9.56 5.46 -6.74
C ARG A 126 -9.97 6.57 -5.78
N ALA A 127 -11.19 6.48 -5.21
CA ALA A 127 -11.66 7.43 -4.20
C ALA A 127 -10.85 7.34 -2.88
N LEU A 128 -10.31 6.17 -2.54
CA LEU A 128 -9.50 5.96 -1.32
C LEU A 128 -8.03 6.38 -1.48
N VAL A 129 -7.51 6.39 -2.70
CA VAL A 129 -6.10 6.73 -2.97
C VAL A 129 -5.76 8.14 -2.52
N LEU A 130 -6.58 9.13 -2.86
CA LEU A 130 -6.29 10.54 -2.58
C LEU A 130 -6.27 10.84 -1.06
N PRO A 131 -7.30 10.51 -0.26
CA PRO A 131 -7.27 10.73 1.20
C PRO A 131 -6.12 9.99 1.87
N LEU A 132 -5.83 8.76 1.45
CA LEU A 132 -4.75 7.97 2.01
C LEU A 132 -3.39 8.64 1.79
N ILE A 133 -3.10 9.08 0.56
CA ILE A 133 -1.83 9.68 0.22
C ILE A 133 -1.62 10.98 1.02
N VAL A 134 -2.59 11.89 1.02
CA VAL A 134 -2.46 13.18 1.72
C VAL A 134 -2.19 12.94 3.21
N VAL A 135 -3.03 12.13 3.85
CA VAL A 135 -2.94 11.90 5.30
C VAL A 135 -1.68 11.13 5.67
N SER A 136 -1.35 10.07 4.94
CA SER A 136 -0.17 9.22 5.22
C SER A 136 1.14 9.98 4.97
N MET A 137 1.22 10.81 3.94
CA MET A 137 2.44 11.57 3.63
C MET A 137 2.70 12.63 4.71
N VAL A 138 1.66 13.35 5.16
CA VAL A 138 1.78 14.31 6.27
C VAL A 138 2.23 13.60 7.56
N CYS A 139 1.55 12.52 7.95
CA CYS A 139 1.92 11.73 9.14
C CYS A 139 3.34 11.18 9.04
N GLY A 140 3.77 10.71 7.86
CA GLY A 140 5.09 10.16 7.61
C GLY A 140 6.20 11.20 7.83
N VAL A 141 6.03 12.42 7.31
CA VAL A 141 7.01 13.50 7.50
C VAL A 141 7.06 13.96 8.96
N CYS A 142 5.90 14.16 9.60
CA CYS A 142 5.84 14.56 11.00
C CYS A 142 6.44 13.49 11.94
N SER A 143 6.32 12.21 11.61
CA SER A 143 6.95 11.11 12.37
C SER A 143 8.47 11.15 12.29
N LEU A 144 9.01 11.46 11.11
CA LEU A 144 10.45 11.52 10.87
C LEU A 144 11.09 12.74 11.54
N ALA A 145 10.36 13.85 11.63
CA ALA A 145 10.83 15.09 12.26
C ALA A 145 11.04 15.00 13.77
N LYS A 146 10.32 14.10 14.47
CA LYS A 146 10.48 13.88 15.93
C LYS A 146 11.79 13.18 16.33
N GLY A 147 12.59 12.71 15.35
CA GLY A 147 13.91 12.11 15.60
C GLY A 147 15.00 13.19 15.81
N SER A 148 16.11 12.85 16.50
CA SER A 148 17.16 13.83 16.86
C SER A 148 17.60 14.69 15.66
N GLU A 149 17.70 16.01 15.87
CA GLU A 149 17.79 17.07 14.84
C GLU A 149 18.95 16.98 13.82
N GLY A 150 19.88 16.02 13.94
CA GLY A 150 20.94 15.76 12.94
C GLY A 150 20.90 14.37 12.29
N SER A 151 20.06 13.46 12.79
CA SER A 151 19.98 12.07 12.31
C SER A 151 18.83 11.89 11.33
N ALA A 152 17.71 12.59 11.52
CA ALA A 152 16.54 12.51 10.65
C ALA A 152 16.89 12.82 9.17
N ARG A 153 17.61 13.92 8.92
CA ARG A 153 18.05 14.28 7.56
C ARG A 153 18.98 13.24 6.93
N ARG A 154 19.93 12.70 7.70
CA ARG A 154 20.88 11.67 7.21
C ARG A 154 20.18 10.35 6.90
N VAL A 155 19.20 9.98 7.72
CA VAL A 155 18.37 8.78 7.47
C VAL A 155 17.50 9.01 6.25
N ALA A 156 16.84 10.17 6.14
CA ALA A 156 16.00 10.53 4.99
C ALA A 156 16.78 10.51 3.67
N THR A 157 17.98 11.12 3.62
CA THR A 157 18.77 11.15 2.39
C THR A 157 19.32 9.78 2.01
N ARG A 158 19.75 8.97 2.97
CA ARG A 158 20.17 7.58 2.70
C ARG A 158 19.01 6.73 2.21
N LEU A 159 17.82 6.89 2.80
CA LEU A 159 16.61 6.19 2.37
C LEU A 159 16.22 6.59 0.94
N LEU A 160 16.20 7.89 0.65
CA LEU A 160 15.88 8.41 -0.68
C LEU A 160 16.88 7.91 -1.74
N ALA A 161 18.18 7.94 -1.43
CA ALA A 161 19.22 7.44 -2.31
C ALA A 161 19.08 5.92 -2.54
N ALA A 162 18.82 5.15 -1.48
CA ALA A 162 18.59 3.71 -1.59
C ALA A 162 17.35 3.41 -2.47
N TYR A 163 16.22 4.09 -2.24
CA TYR A 163 15.02 3.95 -3.06
C TYR A 163 15.23 4.34 -4.53
N ALA A 164 15.97 5.41 -4.79
CA ALA A 164 16.27 5.83 -6.16
C ALA A 164 17.14 4.79 -6.88
N ILE A 165 18.19 4.29 -6.24
CA ILE A 165 19.08 3.27 -6.80
C ILE A 165 18.30 1.97 -7.05
N THR A 166 17.53 1.48 -6.06
CA THR A 166 16.75 0.24 -6.23
C THR A 166 15.71 0.36 -7.32
N SER A 167 15.03 1.52 -7.42
CA SER A 167 14.02 1.76 -8.45
C SER A 167 14.63 1.83 -9.85
N LEU A 168 15.79 2.50 -10.01
CA LEU A 168 16.51 2.53 -11.29
C LEU A 168 16.96 1.13 -11.72
N VAL A 169 17.49 0.33 -10.79
CA VAL A 169 17.88 -1.06 -11.08
C VAL A 169 16.65 -1.92 -11.40
N ALA A 170 15.54 -1.74 -10.69
CA ALA A 170 14.28 -2.42 -10.97
C ALA A 170 13.74 -2.08 -12.36
N CYS A 171 13.71 -0.79 -12.73
CA CYS A 171 13.30 -0.34 -14.06
C CYS A 171 14.22 -0.88 -15.16
N ALA A 172 15.54 -0.83 -14.97
CA ALA A 172 16.49 -1.38 -15.93
C ALA A 172 16.29 -2.90 -16.14
N LEU A 173 16.12 -3.65 -15.05
CA LEU A 173 15.83 -5.08 -15.12
C LEU A 173 14.48 -5.36 -15.79
N GLY A 174 13.44 -4.61 -15.45
CA GLY A 174 12.11 -4.74 -16.04
C GLY A 174 12.12 -4.46 -17.55
N LEU A 175 12.79 -3.39 -17.97
CA LEU A 175 12.97 -3.04 -19.38
C LEU A 175 13.80 -4.10 -20.13
N LEU A 176 14.81 -4.67 -19.47
CA LEU A 176 15.61 -5.76 -20.05
C LEU A 176 14.77 -7.03 -20.23
N VAL A 177 14.01 -7.44 -19.21
CA VAL A 177 13.16 -8.64 -19.29
C VAL A 177 12.05 -8.46 -20.32
N VAL A 178 11.37 -7.30 -20.37
CA VAL A 178 10.27 -7.07 -21.31
C VAL A 178 10.77 -6.96 -22.76
N SER A 179 11.94 -6.35 -22.99
CA SER A 179 12.51 -6.21 -24.34
C SER A 179 12.97 -7.55 -24.92
N VAL A 180 13.41 -8.48 -24.07
CA VAL A 180 13.75 -9.86 -24.48
C VAL A 180 12.50 -10.71 -24.65
N ALA A 181 11.57 -10.67 -23.69
CA ALA A 181 10.43 -11.56 -23.70
C ALA A 181 9.32 -11.12 -24.68
N ARG A 182 9.23 -9.83 -25.01
CA ARG A 182 8.21 -9.23 -25.89
C ARG A 182 6.80 -9.79 -25.65
N PRO A 183 6.23 -9.61 -24.44
CA PRO A 183 4.86 -10.02 -24.17
C PRO A 183 3.91 -9.08 -24.92
N GLY A 184 3.25 -9.56 -25.97
CA GLY A 184 2.31 -8.76 -26.77
C GLY A 184 2.50 -8.85 -28.28
N ASP A 185 3.62 -9.40 -28.76
CA ASP A 185 3.80 -9.67 -30.19
C ASP A 185 2.73 -10.67 -30.66
N GLY A 186 1.94 -10.28 -31.67
CA GLY A 186 0.95 -11.16 -32.33
C GLY A 186 -0.48 -11.13 -31.77
N VAL A 187 -0.82 -10.19 -30.88
CA VAL A 187 -2.20 -10.00 -30.36
C VAL A 187 -2.69 -8.57 -30.54
N SER A 188 -3.81 -8.40 -31.26
CA SER A 188 -4.53 -7.13 -31.29
C SER A 188 -5.44 -7.03 -30.05
N PHE A 189 -5.06 -6.19 -29.11
CA PHE A 189 -5.96 -5.76 -28.04
C PHE A 189 -6.86 -4.65 -28.58
N ASP A 190 -7.84 -5.02 -29.39
CA ASP A 190 -8.84 -4.06 -29.83
C ASP A 190 -9.67 -3.65 -28.60
N ALA A 191 -9.28 -2.53 -27.99
CA ALA A 191 -9.94 -1.92 -26.84
C ALA A 191 -11.34 -1.41 -27.18
N ASN A 192 -11.63 -1.27 -28.48
CA ASN A 192 -12.97 -1.22 -29.01
C ASN A 192 -13.34 -2.67 -29.29
N GLY A 193 -14.23 -3.25 -28.48
CA GLY A 193 -14.68 -4.62 -28.66
C GLY A 193 -15.23 -4.89 -30.07
N CYS A 194 -15.74 -6.11 -30.30
CA CYS A 194 -16.18 -6.58 -31.62
C CYS A 194 -17.35 -5.79 -32.28
N ALA A 195 -17.73 -4.62 -31.76
CA ALA A 195 -18.63 -3.65 -32.37
C ALA A 195 -18.08 -2.23 -32.15
N GLY A 196 -17.86 -1.50 -33.25
CA GLY A 196 -17.46 -0.10 -33.19
C GLY A 196 -18.53 0.77 -32.54
N ALA A 197 -18.18 1.45 -31.44
CA ALA A 197 -18.85 2.63 -30.93
C ALA A 197 -17.98 3.33 -29.87
N GLY A 198 -17.75 4.64 -30.04
CA GLY A 198 -17.35 5.53 -28.95
C GLY A 198 -15.89 5.93 -28.88
N ALA A 199 -15.46 6.78 -29.81
CA ALA A 199 -14.30 7.64 -29.58
C ALA A 199 -14.55 8.54 -28.36
N THR A 200 -13.83 8.31 -27.27
CA THR A 200 -13.61 9.31 -26.23
C THR A 200 -12.12 9.57 -26.12
N ASN A 201 -11.76 10.80 -26.45
CA ASN A 201 -10.43 11.39 -26.49
C ASN A 201 -9.48 10.86 -25.41
N GLY A 202 -8.56 10.01 -25.86
CA GLY A 202 -7.34 9.64 -25.17
C GLY A 202 -6.26 9.49 -26.22
N THR A 203 -5.86 10.61 -26.82
CA THR A 203 -4.73 10.70 -27.76
C THR A 203 -3.45 10.30 -27.03
N VAL A 204 -3.11 9.01 -27.07
CA VAL A 204 -1.70 8.61 -26.98
C VAL A 204 -1.16 8.71 -28.40
N ALA A 205 -0.75 9.94 -28.74
CA ALA A 205 0.05 10.20 -29.93
C ALA A 205 1.41 9.51 -29.73
N GLY A 206 1.54 8.35 -30.35
CA GLY A 206 2.79 7.61 -30.48
C GLY A 206 2.78 6.85 -31.81
N ALA A 207 2.36 7.54 -32.87
CA ALA A 207 2.45 7.03 -34.22
C ALA A 207 3.90 7.17 -34.70
N ALA A 208 4.44 6.05 -35.16
CA ALA A 208 5.73 5.95 -35.82
C ALA A 208 5.91 7.05 -36.88
N THR A 209 6.97 7.86 -36.72
CA THR A 209 7.46 8.76 -37.75
C THR A 209 8.91 8.41 -38.03
N SER A 210 9.14 7.68 -39.15
CA SER A 210 10.23 7.87 -40.12
C SER A 210 11.66 8.19 -39.64
N ASP A 211 12.40 7.12 -39.33
CA ASP A 211 13.76 6.69 -39.71
C ASP A 211 15.03 7.58 -39.85
N ASP A 212 15.08 8.92 -39.77
CA ASP A 212 16.40 9.61 -39.91
C ASP A 212 16.71 10.79 -38.94
N ASP A 213 15.77 11.29 -38.13
CA ASP A 213 15.98 12.44 -37.20
C ASP A 213 15.94 12.07 -35.69
N HIS A 214 16.07 10.79 -35.34
CA HIS A 214 15.67 10.27 -34.01
C HIS A 214 16.57 10.63 -32.83
N ALA A 215 17.85 10.98 -33.03
CA ALA A 215 18.72 11.28 -31.90
C ALA A 215 18.41 12.65 -31.25
N ALA A 216 18.07 13.66 -32.07
CA ALA A 216 17.75 14.99 -31.60
C ALA A 216 16.33 15.07 -31.00
N ASP A 217 15.37 14.37 -31.60
CA ASP A 217 13.98 14.35 -31.14
C ASP A 217 13.77 13.44 -29.91
N ALA A 218 14.55 12.37 -29.77
CA ALA A 218 14.56 11.59 -28.53
C ALA A 218 15.11 12.39 -27.34
N HIS A 219 16.16 13.21 -27.54
CA HIS A 219 16.68 14.09 -26.49
C HIS A 219 15.69 15.21 -26.13
N ARG A 220 15.02 15.82 -27.12
CA ARG A 220 13.95 16.78 -26.86
C ARG A 220 12.79 16.14 -26.11
N GLY A 221 12.36 14.94 -26.52
CA GLY A 221 11.30 14.19 -25.84
C GLY A 221 11.64 13.80 -24.41
N ALA A 222 12.88 13.38 -24.14
CA ALA A 222 13.34 13.06 -22.78
C ALA A 222 13.41 14.31 -21.90
N LEU A 223 13.94 15.42 -22.41
CA LEU A 223 13.97 16.68 -21.69
C LEU A 223 12.56 17.22 -21.44
N ASP A 224 11.66 17.16 -22.41
CA ASP A 224 10.27 17.59 -22.27
C ASP A 224 9.51 16.72 -21.26
N ALA A 225 9.76 15.41 -21.22
CA ALA A 225 9.20 14.52 -20.21
C ALA A 225 9.70 14.88 -18.80
N ILE A 226 10.99 15.19 -18.64
CA ILE A 226 11.57 15.61 -17.36
C ILE A 226 10.99 16.97 -16.94
N LEU A 227 10.97 17.95 -17.85
CA LEU A 227 10.41 19.27 -17.58
C LEU A 227 8.90 19.20 -17.30
N GLY A 228 8.17 18.33 -17.99
CA GLY A 228 6.76 18.05 -17.74
C GLY A 228 6.53 17.46 -16.35
N THR A 229 7.35 16.48 -15.96
CA THR A 229 7.31 15.86 -14.63
C THR A 229 7.64 16.87 -13.53
N ALA A 230 8.63 17.73 -13.73
CA ALA A 230 9.01 18.79 -12.80
C ALA A 230 7.87 19.80 -12.60
N ARG A 231 7.20 20.21 -13.68
CA ARG A 231 6.01 21.07 -13.61
C ARG A 231 4.83 20.37 -12.92
N ALA A 232 4.64 19.07 -13.15
CA ALA A 232 3.60 18.30 -12.47
C ALA A 232 3.86 18.18 -10.96
N ALA A 233 5.12 18.09 -10.54
CA ALA A 233 5.50 18.05 -9.13
C ALA A 233 5.18 19.36 -8.38
N VAL A 234 5.36 20.52 -9.01
CA VAL A 234 5.05 21.83 -8.42
C VAL A 234 3.77 22.38 -9.04
N THR A 235 2.62 21.89 -8.56
CA THR A 235 1.31 22.35 -9.05
C THR A 235 1.00 23.78 -8.59
N PRO A 236 0.41 24.64 -9.44
CA PRO A 236 -0.09 25.95 -9.03
C PRO A 236 -1.32 25.85 -8.11
N ASN A 237 -2.06 24.74 -8.13
CA ASN A 237 -3.23 24.51 -7.30
C ASN A 237 -3.34 23.04 -6.87
N VAL A 238 -3.27 22.79 -5.56
CA VAL A 238 -3.30 21.45 -4.98
C VAL A 238 -4.68 20.79 -5.08
N VAL A 239 -5.74 21.58 -4.93
CA VAL A 239 -7.13 21.08 -4.99
C VAL A 239 -7.49 20.69 -6.42
N ALA A 240 -7.11 21.53 -7.40
CA ALA A 240 -7.27 21.18 -8.81
C ALA A 240 -6.43 19.94 -9.18
N ALA A 241 -5.17 19.88 -8.74
CA ALA A 241 -4.31 18.71 -8.95
C ALA A 241 -4.92 17.41 -8.38
N ALA A 242 -5.58 17.49 -7.22
CA ALA A 242 -6.27 16.36 -6.61
C ALA A 242 -7.50 15.91 -7.43
N ALA A 243 -8.24 16.85 -8.01
CA ALA A 243 -9.40 16.56 -8.87
C ALA A 243 -8.97 16.01 -10.25
N ASP A 244 -7.91 16.56 -10.82
CA ASP A 244 -7.40 16.22 -12.16
C ASP A 244 -6.53 14.94 -12.18
N GLY A 245 -6.25 14.35 -11.02
CA GLY A 245 -5.45 13.12 -10.91
C GLY A 245 -3.94 13.34 -10.99
N ASN A 246 -3.44 14.57 -10.78
CA ASN A 246 -2.01 14.84 -10.62
C ASN A 246 -1.54 14.44 -9.21
N ILE A 247 -1.40 13.12 -9.01
CA ILE A 247 -1.00 12.51 -7.73
C ILE A 247 0.39 12.99 -7.31
N LEU A 248 1.32 13.17 -8.26
CA LEU A 248 2.68 13.64 -7.96
C LEU A 248 2.66 15.02 -7.30
N GLY A 249 1.90 15.97 -7.85
CA GLY A 249 1.75 17.31 -7.28
C GLY A 249 1.11 17.29 -5.89
N VAL A 250 0.11 16.42 -5.68
CA VAL A 250 -0.52 16.25 -4.36
C VAL A 250 0.47 15.69 -3.33
N ILE A 251 1.30 14.73 -3.72
CA ILE A 251 2.36 14.18 -2.84
C ILE A 251 3.33 15.28 -2.44
N VAL A 252 3.87 16.03 -3.41
CA VAL A 252 4.84 17.10 -3.14
C VAL A 252 4.26 18.17 -2.22
N ALA A 253 3.02 18.60 -2.47
CA ALA A 253 2.33 19.55 -1.60
C ALA A 253 2.10 19.01 -0.18
N SER A 254 1.70 17.74 -0.05
CA SER A 254 1.48 17.09 1.25
C SER A 254 2.79 16.94 2.04
N LEU A 255 3.89 16.61 1.36
CA LEU A 255 5.22 16.55 1.96
C LEU A 255 5.70 17.93 2.43
N ALA A 256 5.49 18.97 1.61
CA ALA A 256 5.82 20.34 1.99
C ALA A 256 5.00 20.82 3.20
N PHE A 257 3.72 20.46 3.26
CA PHE A 257 2.85 20.75 4.41
C PHE A 257 3.27 19.98 5.67
N GLY A 258 3.60 18.69 5.55
CA GLY A 258 4.14 17.92 6.67
C GLY A 258 5.47 18.48 7.17
N ALA A 259 6.33 18.95 6.26
CA ALA A 259 7.60 19.57 6.61
C ALA A 259 7.42 20.94 7.29
N SER A 260 6.43 21.73 6.88
CA SER A 260 6.12 23.01 7.54
C SER A 260 5.52 22.80 8.94
N LEU A 261 4.68 21.79 9.12
CA LEU A 261 4.20 21.39 10.46
C LEU A 261 5.32 20.90 11.36
N ALA A 262 6.31 20.22 10.81
CA ALA A 262 7.51 19.83 11.55
C ALA A 262 8.41 21.01 11.93
N ALA A 263 8.37 22.09 11.15
CA ALA A 263 9.19 23.28 11.38
C ALA A 263 8.50 24.33 12.26
N VAL A 264 7.17 24.34 12.34
CA VAL A 264 6.42 25.21 13.25
C VAL A 264 6.47 24.62 14.66
N GLY A 265 6.58 25.48 15.68
CA GLY A 265 6.72 25.04 17.07
C GLY A 265 5.67 24.01 17.50
N GLU A 266 6.06 23.12 18.43
CA GLU A 266 5.26 21.94 18.80
C GLU A 266 3.85 22.30 19.29
N ASP A 267 3.70 23.44 19.97
CA ASP A 267 2.41 23.94 20.47
C ASP A 267 1.38 24.17 19.36
N VAL A 268 1.82 24.64 18.19
CA VAL A 268 0.95 24.89 17.03
C VAL A 268 0.76 23.62 16.20
N ALA A 269 1.82 22.82 16.05
CA ALA A 269 1.79 21.62 15.21
C ALA A 269 0.95 20.50 15.81
N ARG A 270 1.02 20.28 17.13
CA ARG A 270 0.49 19.07 17.79
C ARG A 270 -0.99 18.82 17.56
N PRO A 271 -1.92 19.80 17.71
CA PRO A 271 -3.35 19.56 17.45
C PRO A 271 -3.62 19.16 16.00
N ILE A 272 -2.89 19.74 15.04
CA ILE A 272 -3.04 19.43 13.61
C ILE A 272 -2.54 18.02 13.34
N VAL A 273 -1.34 17.69 13.83
CA VAL A 273 -0.74 16.36 13.65
C VAL A 273 -1.64 15.27 14.24
N ASP A 274 -2.23 15.47 15.42
CA ASP A 274 -3.12 14.49 16.07
C ASP A 274 -4.40 14.23 15.24
N VAL A 275 -4.94 15.26 14.59
CA VAL A 275 -6.05 15.10 13.63
C VAL A 275 -5.62 14.25 12.44
N PHE A 276 -4.46 14.53 11.84
CA PHE A 276 -3.96 13.75 10.71
C PHE A 276 -3.71 12.27 11.08
N PHE A 277 -3.14 11.99 12.25
CA PHE A 277 -3.00 10.60 12.71
C PHE A 277 -4.34 9.90 12.92
N SER A 278 -5.31 10.59 13.52
CA SER A 278 -6.66 10.05 13.72
C SER A 278 -7.35 9.76 12.37
N MET A 279 -7.24 10.69 11.41
CA MET A 279 -7.71 10.48 10.04
C MET A 279 -7.01 9.29 9.38
N ASN A 280 -5.71 9.10 9.61
CA ASN A 280 -4.97 7.98 9.02
C ASN A 280 -5.55 6.64 9.46
N VAL A 281 -5.87 6.49 10.75
CA VAL A 281 -6.51 5.29 11.30
C VAL A 281 -7.90 5.08 10.69
N VAL A 282 -8.69 6.14 10.51
CA VAL A 282 -10.00 6.07 9.86
C VAL A 282 -9.88 5.63 8.41
N VAL A 283 -8.95 6.21 7.65
CA VAL A 283 -8.73 5.84 6.24
C VAL A 283 -8.25 4.39 6.12
N GLN A 284 -7.38 3.92 7.00
CA GLN A 284 -6.99 2.51 7.05
C GLN A 284 -8.18 1.57 7.31
N THR A 285 -9.13 1.99 8.14
CA THR A 285 -10.38 1.23 8.36
C THR A 285 -11.24 1.19 7.10
N MET A 286 -11.36 2.31 6.37
CA MET A 286 -12.05 2.35 5.08
C MET A 286 -11.40 1.41 4.05
N ILE A 287 -10.07 1.33 4.03
CA ILE A 287 -9.32 0.40 3.17
C ILE A 287 -9.62 -1.05 3.55
N ALA A 288 -9.67 -1.37 4.84
CA ALA A 288 -10.03 -2.72 5.30
C ALA A 288 -11.42 -3.13 4.78
N TRP A 289 -12.41 -2.24 4.85
CA TRP A 289 -13.73 -2.50 4.27
C TRP A 289 -13.68 -2.69 2.75
N ALA A 290 -12.94 -1.84 2.03
CA ALA A 290 -12.78 -1.99 0.58
C ALA A 290 -12.10 -3.31 0.19
N LEU A 291 -11.13 -3.78 0.99
CA LEU A 291 -10.47 -5.07 0.79
C LEU A 291 -11.42 -6.26 0.95
N THR A 292 -12.45 -6.17 1.82
CA THR A 292 -13.46 -7.24 1.91
C THR A 292 -14.29 -7.40 0.64
N LEU A 293 -14.44 -6.33 -0.15
CA LEU A 293 -15.14 -6.31 -1.44
C LEU A 293 -14.26 -6.77 -2.62
N MET A 294 -12.94 -6.85 -2.41
CA MET A 294 -11.97 -7.20 -3.46
C MET A 294 -12.26 -8.51 -4.19
N PRO A 295 -12.62 -9.64 -3.55
CA PRO A 295 -12.90 -10.88 -4.26
C PRO A 295 -14.03 -10.74 -5.29
N VAL A 296 -15.08 -10.00 -4.94
CA VAL A 296 -16.24 -9.76 -5.82
C VAL A 296 -15.87 -8.76 -6.92
N GLY A 297 -15.18 -7.67 -6.57
CA GLY A 297 -14.73 -6.66 -7.54
C GLY A 297 -13.78 -7.24 -8.59
N VAL A 298 -12.79 -8.04 -8.16
CA VAL A 298 -11.82 -8.69 -9.06
C VAL A 298 -12.51 -9.72 -9.95
N LEU A 299 -13.42 -10.55 -9.41
CA LEU A 299 -14.18 -11.52 -10.22
C LEU A 299 -14.93 -10.84 -11.36
N SER A 300 -15.72 -9.81 -11.05
CA SER A 300 -16.50 -9.06 -12.04
C SER A 300 -15.61 -8.32 -13.04
N LEU A 301 -14.51 -7.72 -12.58
CA LEU A 301 -13.57 -7.01 -13.44
C LEU A 301 -12.91 -7.97 -14.45
N VAL A 302 -12.44 -9.13 -13.99
CA VAL A 302 -11.84 -10.15 -14.85
C VAL A 302 -12.87 -10.72 -15.81
N ALA A 303 -14.07 -11.05 -15.33
CA ALA A 303 -15.16 -11.57 -16.17
C ALA A 303 -15.55 -10.59 -17.29
N GLY A 304 -15.75 -9.31 -16.96
CA GLY A 304 -16.08 -8.28 -17.94
C GLY A 304 -14.98 -8.07 -18.99
N ARG A 305 -13.71 -8.11 -18.58
CA ARG A 305 -12.57 -8.01 -19.52
C ARG A 305 -12.47 -9.21 -20.45
N VAL A 306 -12.64 -10.42 -19.94
CA VAL A 306 -12.61 -11.65 -20.75
C VAL A 306 -13.80 -11.70 -21.71
N ALA A 307 -15.00 -11.32 -21.26
CA ALA A 307 -16.20 -11.31 -22.11
C ALA A 307 -16.13 -10.30 -23.27
N ALA A 308 -15.44 -9.17 -23.08
CA ALA A 308 -15.30 -8.12 -24.09
C ALA A 308 -14.36 -8.51 -25.26
N THR A 309 -13.50 -9.51 -25.09
CA THR A 309 -12.46 -9.86 -26.06
C THR A 309 -12.93 -10.84 -27.13
N CYS A 310 -12.61 -10.58 -28.41
CA CYS A 310 -13.01 -11.42 -29.54
C CYS A 310 -12.29 -12.77 -29.60
N ASP A 311 -10.99 -12.79 -29.31
CA ASP A 311 -10.19 -14.00 -29.20
C ASP A 311 -9.71 -14.19 -27.75
N ALA A 312 -10.53 -14.88 -26.97
CA ALA A 312 -10.22 -15.19 -25.58
C ALA A 312 -8.95 -16.05 -25.46
N GLY A 313 -8.65 -16.89 -26.45
CA GLY A 313 -7.49 -17.78 -26.44
C GLY A 313 -6.18 -17.02 -26.62
N ALA A 314 -6.07 -16.21 -27.67
CA ALA A 314 -4.86 -15.44 -27.93
C ALA A 314 -4.62 -14.39 -26.84
N VAL A 315 -5.67 -13.72 -26.35
CA VAL A 315 -5.53 -12.76 -25.23
C VAL A 315 -5.14 -13.46 -23.93
N LEU A 316 -5.67 -14.65 -23.64
CA LEU A 316 -5.25 -15.41 -22.47
C LEU A 316 -3.77 -15.83 -22.56
N VAL A 317 -3.29 -16.23 -23.75
CA VAL A 317 -1.88 -16.56 -23.97
C VAL A 317 -0.99 -15.32 -23.82
N ALA A 318 -1.38 -14.19 -24.41
CA ALA A 318 -0.60 -12.96 -24.31
C ALA A 318 -0.58 -12.39 -22.88
N LEU A 319 -1.72 -12.42 -22.19
CA LEU A 319 -1.83 -12.04 -20.78
C LEU A 319 -1.02 -13.01 -19.91
N GLY A 320 -1.07 -14.31 -20.19
CA GLY A 320 -0.27 -15.32 -19.51
C GLY A 320 1.23 -15.07 -19.68
N LYS A 321 1.67 -14.74 -20.90
CA LYS A 321 3.06 -14.36 -21.18
C LYS A 321 3.45 -13.08 -20.44
N TYR A 322 2.59 -12.06 -20.43
CA TYR A 322 2.80 -10.85 -19.63
C TYR A 322 2.95 -11.17 -18.14
N VAL A 323 2.00 -11.90 -17.55
CA VAL A 323 2.04 -12.30 -16.13
C VAL A 323 3.30 -13.10 -15.82
N ALA A 324 3.69 -14.05 -16.66
CA ALA A 324 4.91 -14.84 -16.48
C ALA A 324 6.16 -13.96 -16.51
N THR A 325 6.26 -13.04 -17.47
CA THR A 325 7.42 -12.13 -17.58
C THR A 325 7.54 -11.17 -16.40
N VAL A 326 6.43 -10.59 -15.94
CA VAL A 326 6.39 -9.72 -14.77
C VAL A 326 6.72 -10.50 -13.51
N THR A 327 6.12 -11.68 -13.32
CA THR A 327 6.41 -12.55 -12.17
C THR A 327 7.88 -12.95 -12.12
N PHE A 328 8.46 -13.30 -13.26
CA PHE A 328 9.89 -13.59 -13.36
C PHE A 328 10.76 -12.37 -13.02
N ALA A 329 10.43 -11.19 -13.55
CA ALA A 329 11.16 -9.95 -13.25
C ALA A 329 11.09 -9.60 -11.76
N LEU A 330 9.92 -9.75 -11.13
CA LEU A 330 9.74 -9.54 -9.68
C LEU A 330 10.52 -10.57 -8.86
N ALA A 331 10.49 -11.85 -9.26
CA ALA A 331 11.25 -12.90 -8.59
C ALA A 331 12.77 -12.67 -8.70
N ALA A 332 13.25 -12.25 -9.87
CA ALA A 332 14.65 -11.90 -10.09
C ALA A 332 15.07 -10.66 -9.28
N HIS A 333 14.22 -9.62 -9.24
CA HIS A 333 14.50 -8.43 -8.44
C HIS A 333 14.46 -8.72 -6.93
N GLY A 334 13.39 -9.37 -6.47
CA GLY A 334 13.16 -9.65 -5.05
C GLY A 334 14.07 -10.73 -4.48
N GLY A 335 14.37 -11.78 -5.25
CA GLY A 335 15.21 -12.90 -4.81
C GLY A 335 16.70 -12.72 -5.12
N GLY A 336 17.06 -11.94 -6.14
CA GLY A 336 18.45 -11.74 -6.55
C GLY A 336 18.96 -10.34 -6.23
N VAL A 337 18.33 -9.32 -6.81
CA VAL A 337 18.83 -7.94 -6.76
C VAL A 337 18.76 -7.36 -5.35
N LEU A 338 17.61 -7.45 -4.66
CA LEU A 338 17.47 -6.88 -3.31
C LEU A 338 18.39 -7.56 -2.29
N PRO A 339 18.49 -8.91 -2.20
CA PRO A 339 19.44 -9.56 -1.31
C PRO A 339 20.89 -9.26 -1.68
N GLY A 340 21.22 -9.17 -2.97
CA GLY A 340 22.55 -8.81 -3.44
C GLY A 340 22.94 -7.38 -3.04
N LEU A 341 22.03 -6.41 -3.21
CA LEU A 341 22.24 -5.03 -2.80
C LEU A 341 22.32 -4.91 -1.28
N TYR A 342 21.48 -5.64 -0.55
CA TYR A 342 21.54 -5.72 0.91
C TYR A 342 22.90 -6.25 1.38
N ALA A 343 23.36 -7.39 0.85
CA ALA A 343 24.65 -7.97 1.19
C ALA A 343 25.82 -7.05 0.84
N LEU A 344 25.75 -6.33 -0.29
CA LEU A 344 26.77 -5.36 -0.67
C LEU A 344 26.80 -4.16 0.30
N ALA A 345 25.63 -3.65 0.68
CA ALA A 345 25.51 -2.53 1.60
C ALA A 345 25.95 -2.88 3.03
N THR A 346 25.68 -4.10 3.50
CA THR A 346 26.07 -4.54 4.86
C THR A 346 27.51 -5.04 4.97
N ARG A 347 28.14 -5.46 3.86
CA ARG A 347 29.54 -5.88 3.82
C ARG A 347 30.53 -4.82 4.35
N GLY A 348 30.18 -3.53 4.28
CA GLY A 348 31.00 -2.44 4.81
C GLY A 348 30.76 -2.10 6.30
N MET A 349 29.75 -2.68 6.95
CA MET A 349 29.33 -2.29 8.31
C MET A 349 29.83 -3.22 9.42
N GLY A 350 30.61 -4.27 9.12
CA GLY A 350 31.23 -5.13 10.13
C GLY A 350 30.25 -5.91 11.03
N VAL A 351 28.96 -6.03 10.66
CA VAL A 351 27.92 -6.77 11.41
C VAL A 351 27.95 -8.27 11.10
N THR A 352 29.12 -8.81 10.81
CA THR A 352 29.37 -10.26 10.76
C THR A 352 30.62 -10.55 11.57
N ARG A 353 30.44 -10.59 12.90
CA ARG A 353 31.12 -11.49 13.83
C ARG A 353 30.17 -11.80 14.98
#